data_AF-A0A7Y4SXG7-F1
#
_entry.id   AF-A0A7Y4SXG7-F1
#
_cell.length_a   1.000
_cell.length_b   1.000
_cell.length_c   1.000
_cell.angle_alpha   90.00
_cell.angle_beta   90.00
_cell.angle_gamma   90.00
#
_symmetry.space_group_name_H-M   'P 1'
#
loop_
_entity.id
_entity.type
_entity.pdbx_description
1 polymer ?
#
loop_
_entity_poly.entity_id
_entity_poly.type
_entity_poly.pdbx_seq_one_letter_code
_entity_poly.pdbx_strand_id
1 'polypeptide(L)'
;GASISGGSSNEASGIYSSVSGGRGNEASNIFASVSGGRNNTASGSFSSVSGGQVNTASGSRSSVSGGWNNTASVVLSSVSGGYHNFATGLHSSVSGGRDNTASGPFSSVSGGQFRSAAGTYNWVGGGLFQAN
;
A
#
# COMPACT_ATOMS: atom_id res chain seq x y z
N GLY A 1 -22.00 -6.11 -7.06
CA GLY A 1 -21.47 -7.42 -6.65
C GLY A 1 -19.95 -7.35 -6.61
N ALA A 2 -19.29 -8.31 -5.97
CA ALA A 2 -17.84 -8.48 -6.05
C ALA A 2 -17.46 -9.20 -7.36
N SER A 3 -16.22 -9.03 -7.84
CA SER A 3 -15.74 -9.69 -9.06
C SER A 3 -14.31 -10.21 -8.95
N ILE A 4 -14.05 -11.35 -9.59
CA ILE A 4 -12.72 -11.90 -9.81
C ILE A 4 -12.62 -12.28 -11.29
N SER A 5 -11.72 -11.64 -12.04
CA SER A 5 -11.65 -11.88 -13.50
C SER A 5 -10.82 -13.11 -13.89
N GLY A 6 -9.99 -13.64 -12.99
CA GLY A 6 -9.20 -14.85 -13.23
C GLY A 6 -8.13 -15.12 -12.16
N GLY A 7 -7.22 -16.03 -12.47
CA GLY A 7 -6.11 -16.39 -11.58
C GLY A 7 -6.40 -17.54 -10.62
N SER A 8 -5.66 -17.63 -9.53
CA SER A 8 -5.73 -18.75 -8.57
C SER A 8 -5.77 -18.24 -7.13
N SER A 9 -6.69 -18.79 -6.32
CA SER A 9 -6.81 -18.46 -4.88
C SER A 9 -7.00 -16.96 -4.61
N ASN A 10 -7.74 -16.25 -5.46
CA ASN A 10 -8.10 -14.86 -5.21
C ASN A 10 -9.41 -14.79 -4.41
N GLU A 11 -9.56 -13.78 -3.58
CA GLU A 11 -10.75 -13.51 -2.79
C GLU A 11 -11.23 -12.07 -3.03
N ALA A 12 -12.51 -11.92 -3.38
CA ALA A 12 -13.20 -10.64 -3.43
C ALA A 12 -14.51 -10.78 -2.63
N SER A 13 -14.48 -10.46 -1.34
CA SER A 13 -15.59 -10.68 -0.40
C SER A 13 -16.34 -9.39 -0.02
N GLY A 14 -15.77 -8.21 -0.29
CA GLY A 14 -16.39 -6.93 -0.04
C GLY A 14 -17.47 -6.52 -1.05
N ILE A 15 -18.44 -5.70 -0.63
CA ILE A 15 -19.46 -5.15 -1.54
C ILE A 15 -18.80 -4.27 -2.60
N TYR A 16 -19.01 -4.56 -3.88
CA TYR A 16 -18.34 -3.88 -5.01
C TYR A 16 -16.81 -4.01 -5.01
N SER A 17 -16.25 -4.98 -4.29
CA SER A 17 -14.81 -5.24 -4.37
C SER A 17 -14.44 -5.94 -5.67
N SER A 18 -13.18 -5.84 -6.07
CA SER A 18 -12.71 -6.51 -7.29
C SER A 18 -11.27 -6.98 -7.20
N VAL A 19 -11.01 -8.14 -7.80
CA VAL A 19 -9.67 -8.64 -8.07
C VAL A 19 -9.54 -8.96 -9.56
N SER A 20 -8.69 -8.25 -10.30
CA SER A 20 -8.61 -8.47 -11.76
C SER A 20 -7.84 -9.74 -12.15
N GLY A 21 -7.06 -10.33 -11.25
CA GLY A 21 -6.33 -11.58 -11.53
C GLY A 21 -5.19 -11.85 -10.56
N GLY A 22 -4.24 -12.69 -10.97
CA GLY A 22 -3.05 -13.02 -10.18
C GLY A 22 -3.23 -14.23 -9.25
N ARG A 23 -2.44 -14.29 -8.18
CA ARG A 23 -2.48 -15.41 -7.23
C ARG A 23 -2.54 -14.92 -5.78
N GLY A 24 -3.51 -15.41 -5.01
CA GLY A 24 -3.56 -15.16 -3.57
C GLY A 24 -3.95 -13.72 -3.21
N ASN A 25 -4.61 -12.98 -4.10
CA ASN A 25 -4.97 -11.58 -3.84
C ASN A 25 -6.31 -11.49 -3.10
N GLU A 26 -6.43 -10.56 -2.15
CA GLU A 26 -7.62 -10.36 -1.32
C GLU A 26 -8.14 -8.92 -1.46
N ALA A 27 -9.43 -8.77 -1.76
CA ALA A 27 -10.18 -7.52 -1.71
C ALA A 27 -11.45 -7.68 -0.85
N SER A 28 -11.33 -7.47 0.47
CA SER A 28 -12.33 -7.91 1.46
C SER A 28 -13.29 -6.85 1.98
N ASN A 29 -13.12 -5.58 1.61
CA ASN A 29 -13.98 -4.48 2.09
C ASN A 29 -14.74 -3.78 0.96
N ILE A 30 -15.70 -2.91 1.30
CA ILE A 30 -16.51 -2.18 0.34
C ILE A 30 -15.63 -1.34 -0.59
N PHE A 31 -15.82 -1.50 -1.90
CA PHE A 31 -15.02 -0.87 -2.96
C PHE A 31 -13.51 -1.13 -2.88
N ALA A 32 -13.05 -2.14 -2.14
CA ALA A 32 -11.65 -2.52 -2.15
C ALA A 32 -11.25 -3.11 -3.51
N SER A 33 -10.03 -2.87 -3.97
CA SER A 33 -9.58 -3.36 -5.28
C SER A 33 -8.14 -3.86 -5.27
N VAL A 34 -7.92 -4.97 -5.96
CA VAL A 34 -6.57 -5.44 -6.29
C VAL A 34 -6.48 -5.71 -7.79
N SER A 35 -5.66 -4.95 -8.52
CA SER A 35 -5.58 -5.10 -9.98
C SER A 35 -4.80 -6.36 -10.41
N GLY A 36 -4.05 -7.00 -9.51
CA GLY A 36 -3.36 -8.26 -9.78
C GLY A 36 -2.13 -8.48 -8.91
N GLY A 37 -1.20 -9.30 -9.38
CA GLY A 37 0.04 -9.64 -8.66
C GLY A 37 -0.08 -10.89 -7.78
N ARG A 38 0.76 -10.97 -6.74
CA ARG A 38 0.82 -12.13 -5.83
C ARG A 38 0.68 -11.73 -4.36
N ASN A 39 -0.28 -12.31 -3.66
CA ASN A 39 -0.48 -12.14 -2.22
C ASN A 39 -0.68 -10.67 -1.80
N ASN A 40 -1.40 -9.88 -2.60
CA ASN A 40 -1.73 -8.51 -2.26
C ASN A 40 -3.07 -8.44 -1.50
N THR A 41 -3.18 -7.54 -0.52
CA THR A 41 -4.37 -7.40 0.33
C THR A 41 -4.87 -5.95 0.28
N ALA A 42 -6.13 -5.77 -0.10
CA ALA A 42 -6.88 -4.52 0.03
C ALA A 42 -8.08 -4.76 0.97
N SER A 43 -7.93 -4.41 2.25
CA SER A 43 -8.92 -4.71 3.30
C SER A 43 -9.55 -3.47 3.94
N GLY A 44 -9.13 -2.27 3.53
CA GLY A 44 -9.78 -1.02 3.89
C GLY A 44 -10.93 -0.65 2.95
N SER A 45 -11.93 0.08 3.44
CA SER A 45 -12.99 0.64 2.58
C SER A 45 -12.38 1.59 1.53
N PHE A 46 -12.70 1.43 0.25
CA PHE A 46 -12.08 2.16 -0.88
C PHE A 46 -10.55 2.01 -0.96
N SER A 47 -9.97 0.98 -0.36
CA SER A 47 -8.53 0.72 -0.47
C SER A 47 -8.17 0.14 -1.83
N SER A 48 -6.93 0.34 -2.27
CA SER A 48 -6.45 -0.21 -3.54
C SER A 48 -5.02 -0.71 -3.48
N VAL A 49 -4.78 -1.83 -4.16
CA VAL A 49 -3.44 -2.30 -4.50
C VAL A 49 -3.35 -2.51 -6.01
N SER A 50 -2.55 -1.71 -6.70
CA SER A 50 -2.48 -1.79 -8.17
C SER A 50 -1.67 -2.99 -8.69
N GLY A 51 -0.92 -3.67 -7.83
CA GLY A 51 -0.17 -4.88 -8.20
C GLY A 51 1.04 -5.15 -7.31
N GLY A 52 2.03 -5.86 -7.85
CA GLY A 52 3.25 -6.24 -7.13
C GLY A 52 3.09 -7.52 -6.30
N GLN A 53 3.84 -7.63 -5.22
CA GLN A 53 3.83 -8.81 -4.35
C GLN A 53 3.78 -8.44 -2.86
N VAL A 54 2.92 -9.11 -2.08
CA VAL A 54 2.84 -8.98 -0.61
C VAL A 54 2.56 -7.53 -0.17
N ASN A 55 1.82 -6.77 -0.98
CA ASN A 55 1.45 -5.40 -0.63
C ASN A 55 0.13 -5.37 0.15
N THR A 56 0.02 -4.49 1.15
CA THR A 56 -1.16 -4.36 2.01
C THR A 56 -1.66 -2.93 2.05
N ALA A 57 -2.92 -2.72 1.66
CA ALA A 57 -3.67 -1.48 1.84
C ALA A 57 -4.87 -1.76 2.77
N SER A 58 -4.71 -1.56 4.08
CA SER A 58 -5.72 -1.90 5.09
C SER A 58 -6.44 -0.69 5.70
N GLY A 59 -5.98 0.53 5.40
CA GLY A 59 -6.64 1.76 5.82
C GLY A 59 -7.82 2.15 4.93
N SER A 60 -8.80 2.89 5.47
CA SER A 60 -9.85 3.47 4.63
C SER A 60 -9.25 4.46 3.63
N ARG A 61 -9.54 4.29 2.34
CA ARG A 61 -8.95 5.05 1.22
C ARG A 61 -7.41 4.99 1.17
N SER A 62 -6.80 3.96 1.74
CA SER A 62 -5.36 3.76 1.62
C SER A 62 -5.00 3.16 0.26
N SER A 63 -3.80 3.42 -0.24
CA SER A 63 -3.35 2.87 -1.52
C SER A 63 -1.91 2.37 -1.49
N VAL A 64 -1.67 1.28 -2.23
CA VAL A 64 -0.33 0.84 -2.59
C VAL A 64 -0.25 0.63 -4.10
N SER A 65 0.55 1.46 -4.78
CA SER A 65 0.63 1.40 -6.25
C SER A 65 1.42 0.21 -6.79
N GLY A 66 2.21 -0.48 -5.95
CA GLY A 66 2.93 -1.70 -6.34
C GLY A 66 4.17 -1.96 -5.50
N GLY A 67 5.14 -2.66 -6.08
CA GLY A 67 6.40 -3.03 -5.41
C GLY A 67 6.33 -4.35 -4.63
N TRP A 68 7.23 -4.53 -3.67
CA TRP A 68 7.30 -5.73 -2.84
C TRP A 68 7.19 -5.38 -1.35
N ASN A 69 6.25 -6.02 -0.66
CA ASN A 69 6.09 -5.92 0.81
C ASN A 69 5.82 -4.51 1.35
N ASN A 70 5.04 -3.69 0.64
CA ASN A 70 4.67 -2.34 1.09
C ASN A 70 3.35 -2.34 1.87
N THR A 71 3.23 -1.48 2.88
CA THR A 71 2.04 -1.38 3.74
C THR A 71 1.54 0.05 3.87
N ALA A 72 0.27 0.28 3.55
CA ALA A 72 -0.49 1.50 3.85
C ALA A 72 -1.66 1.13 4.78
N SER A 73 -1.52 1.34 6.10
CA SER A 73 -2.40 0.71 7.09
C SER A 73 -3.40 1.63 7.78
N VAL A 74 -3.34 2.94 7.52
CA VAL A 74 -4.21 3.94 8.17
C VAL A 74 -4.98 4.75 7.13
N VAL A 75 -6.06 5.41 7.57
CA VAL A 75 -6.90 6.24 6.72
C VAL A 75 -6.07 7.20 5.87
N LEU A 76 -6.31 7.19 4.56
CA LEU A 76 -5.66 8.05 3.57
C LEU A 76 -4.11 7.93 3.54
N SER A 77 -3.56 6.84 4.07
CA SER A 77 -2.14 6.52 3.93
C SER A 77 -1.83 6.00 2.52
N SER A 78 -0.64 6.26 2.02
CA SER A 78 -0.26 5.81 0.67
C SER A 78 1.21 5.39 0.55
N VAL A 79 1.44 4.36 -0.26
CA VAL A 79 2.78 3.97 -0.69
C VAL A 79 2.82 3.85 -2.21
N SER A 80 3.65 4.65 -2.87
CA SER A 80 3.71 4.65 -4.35
C SER A 80 4.50 3.47 -4.93
N GLY A 81 5.27 2.74 -4.12
CA GLY A 81 5.98 1.53 -4.55
C GLY A 81 7.23 1.25 -3.74
N GLY A 82 8.19 0.54 -4.34
CA GLY A 82 9.48 0.19 -3.72
C GLY A 82 9.46 -1.13 -2.96
N TYR A 83 10.39 -1.29 -2.01
CA TYR A 83 10.54 -2.50 -1.20
C TYR A 83 10.38 -2.18 0.29
N HIS A 84 9.44 -2.83 0.96
CA HIS A 84 9.32 -2.77 2.42
C HIS A 84 9.10 -1.36 3.00
N ASN A 85 8.18 -0.60 2.41
CA ASN A 85 7.81 0.74 2.89
C ASN A 85 6.50 0.74 3.69
N PHE A 86 6.41 1.60 4.69
CA PHE A 86 5.31 1.65 5.66
C PHE A 86 4.73 3.07 5.78
N ALA A 87 3.50 3.27 5.33
CA ALA A 87 2.69 4.46 5.62
C ALA A 87 1.65 4.09 6.68
N THR A 88 1.95 4.41 7.94
CA THR A 88 1.19 3.95 9.13
C THR A 88 0.60 5.09 9.96
N GLY A 89 0.81 6.36 9.55
CA GLY A 89 0.12 7.52 10.10
C GLY A 89 -1.12 7.90 9.30
N LEU A 90 -2.07 8.60 9.94
CA LEU A 90 -3.21 9.24 9.25
C LEU A 90 -2.67 10.18 8.16
N HIS A 91 -3.14 10.08 6.91
CA HIS A 91 -2.64 10.90 5.79
C HIS A 91 -1.12 10.78 5.53
N SER A 92 -0.46 9.74 6.03
CA SER A 92 0.98 9.55 5.81
C SER A 92 1.28 9.09 4.38
N SER A 93 2.49 9.37 3.89
CA SER A 93 2.90 8.96 2.54
C SER A 93 4.34 8.48 2.49
N VAL A 94 4.59 7.44 1.70
CA VAL A 94 5.93 7.04 1.28
C VAL A 94 5.97 6.95 -0.24
N SER A 95 6.76 7.82 -0.89
CA SER A 95 6.83 7.86 -2.36
C SER A 95 7.59 6.70 -2.98
N GLY A 96 8.35 5.92 -2.18
CA GLY A 96 9.04 4.72 -2.64
C GLY A 96 10.34 4.48 -1.89
N GLY A 97 11.30 3.83 -2.56
CA GLY A 97 12.58 3.45 -1.97
C GLY A 97 12.52 2.12 -1.23
N ARG A 98 13.38 1.96 -0.22
CA ARG A 98 13.54 0.73 0.54
C ARG A 98 13.49 0.98 2.05
N ASP A 99 12.73 0.18 2.79
CA ASP A 99 12.75 0.21 4.26
C ASP A 99 12.41 1.59 4.87
N ASN A 100 11.49 2.35 4.25
CA ASN A 100 11.07 3.67 4.75
C ASN A 100 9.77 3.62 5.55
N THR A 101 9.63 4.47 6.57
CA THR A 101 8.44 4.55 7.43
C THR A 101 7.95 5.99 7.59
N ALA A 102 6.68 6.24 7.30
CA ALA A 102 5.95 7.47 7.65
C ALA A 102 4.84 7.09 8.66
N SER A 103 5.09 7.32 9.95
CA SER A 103 4.19 6.90 11.05
C SER A 103 3.49 8.05 11.76
N GLY A 104 3.99 9.28 11.61
CA GLY A 104 3.31 10.47 12.13
C GLY A 104 2.05 10.82 11.31
N PRO A 105 1.00 11.39 11.92
CA PRO A 105 -0.10 11.96 11.15
C PRO A 105 0.40 13.05 10.20
N PHE A 106 -0.05 13.04 8.95
CA PHE A 106 0.38 13.94 7.88
C PHE A 106 1.89 13.90 7.57
N SER A 107 2.57 12.82 7.95
CA SER A 107 4.00 12.67 7.69
C SER A 107 4.31 12.20 6.27
N SER A 108 5.51 12.50 5.78
CA SER A 108 5.93 12.06 4.44
C SER A 108 7.39 11.62 4.38
N VAL A 109 7.65 10.55 3.64
CA VAL A 109 9.01 10.17 3.22
C VAL A 109 9.07 10.17 1.70
N SER A 110 9.92 11.02 1.12
CA SER A 110 9.99 11.15 -0.35
C SER A 110 10.76 10.02 -1.05
N GLY A 111 11.45 9.17 -0.29
CA GLY A 111 12.16 7.99 -0.78
C GLY A 111 13.50 7.75 -0.07
N GLY A 112 14.34 6.94 -0.69
CA GLY A 112 15.64 6.55 -0.15
C GLY A 112 15.64 5.21 0.56
N GLN A 113 16.62 4.99 1.44
CA GLN A 113 16.74 3.77 2.24
C GLN A 113 16.75 4.10 3.74
N PHE A 114 15.99 3.33 4.53
CA PHE A 114 15.96 3.42 6.01
C PHE A 114 15.62 4.81 6.58
N ARG A 115 14.59 5.47 6.04
CA ARG A 115 14.12 6.77 6.53
C ARG A 115 12.88 6.64 7.40
N SER A 116 12.74 7.51 8.41
CA SER A 116 11.61 7.50 9.34
C SER A 116 11.07 8.90 9.63
N ALA A 117 9.77 9.13 9.37
CA ALA A 117 9.04 10.34 9.70
C ALA A 117 7.96 10.05 10.76
N ALA A 118 8.29 10.20 12.05
CA ALA A 118 7.41 9.80 13.16
C ALA A 118 6.53 10.91 13.77
N GLY A 119 6.89 12.19 13.59
CA GLY A 119 6.13 13.32 14.13
C GLY A 119 4.95 13.73 13.25
N THR A 120 3.94 14.37 13.87
CA THR A 120 2.85 15.01 13.13
C THR A 120 3.40 16.07 12.18
N TYR A 121 2.98 16.07 10.92
CA TYR A 121 3.48 16.95 9.85
C TYR A 121 4.99 16.83 9.57
N ASN A 122 5.65 15.78 10.06
CA ASN A 122 7.08 15.59 9.83
C ASN A 122 7.36 15.11 8.39
N TRP A 123 8.48 15.51 7.82
CA TRP A 123 8.88 15.04 6.50
C TRP A 123 10.36 14.65 6.47
N VAL A 124 10.69 13.64 5.67
CA VAL A 124 12.07 13.22 5.41
C VAL A 124 12.31 13.13 3.91
N GLY A 125 13.26 13.92 3.43
CA GLY A 125 13.74 13.86 2.05
C GLY A 125 14.71 12.70 1.80
N GLY A 126 14.66 12.09 0.61
CA GLY A 126 15.71 11.19 0.12
C GLY A 126 17.05 11.90 -0.07
N GLY A 127 18.16 11.16 0.05
CA GLY A 127 19.51 11.68 -0.23
C GLY A 127 19.84 11.64 -1.73
N LEU A 128 20.54 12.66 -2.24
CA LEU A 128 21.03 12.73 -3.63
C LEU A 128 22.04 11.61 -3.95
N PHE A 129 22.70 11.08 -2.91
CA PHE A 129 23.64 9.97 -2.97
C PHE A 129 23.21 8.94 -1.93
N GLN A 130 22.92 7.73 -2.37
CA GLN A 130 22.87 6.55 -1.51
C GLN A 130 24.13 5.76 -1.81
N ALA A 131 24.90 5.42 -0.77
CA ALA A 131 25.99 4.46 -0.93
C ALA A 131 25.36 3.13 -1.35
N ASN A 132 25.73 2.66 -2.53
CA ASN A 132 25.30 1.37 -3.09
C ASN A 132 25.67 0.21 -2.17
#